data_AF-G5R9N5-F1
#
_entry.id   AF-G5R9N5-F1
#
_cell.length_a   1.000
_cell.length_b   1.000
_cell.length_c   1.000
_cell.angle_alpha   90.00
_cell.angle_beta   90.00
_cell.angle_gamma   90.00
#
_symmetry.space_group_name_H-M   'P 1'
#
loop_
_entity.id
_entity.type
_entity.pdbx_description
1 polymer ?
#
loop_
_entity_poly.entity_id
_entity_poly.type
_entity_poly.pdbx_seq_one_letter_code
_entity_poly.pdbx_strand_id
1 'polypeptide(L)'
;MVVPDNVLFEGGKGTDIRRDLMDKCHLHTILRLPTGIFYAQGVKTNVLFFTKGTVANPHQDKNCTDDVWVYDLRTNMPSFGKRTPFTEQHLQPFETVYGEDPHGLSPRAEGEWSFNAEESEVADSEENKNADQHQATSRWRKFSREWIRTAKSDSLDISWLKDKDSIDADSLPEPDVLAAEAMGELVQALGELDALMRELGAGDEADAQRQLLEEAFGGVKA
;
A
#
# COMPACT_ATOMS: atom_id res chain seq x y z
N MET A 1 -1.97 11.32 10.41
CA MET A 1 -3.21 11.16 9.61
C MET A 1 -3.39 9.68 9.28
N VAL A 2 -4.57 9.10 9.50
CA VAL A 2 -4.86 7.69 9.13
C VAL A 2 -5.36 7.65 7.69
N VAL A 3 -4.77 6.79 6.85
CA VAL A 3 -5.10 6.65 5.41
C VAL A 3 -5.14 5.19 4.98
N PRO A 4 -5.94 4.81 3.96
CA PRO A 4 -5.84 3.49 3.34
C PRO A 4 -4.59 3.36 2.45
N ASP A 5 -4.15 2.13 2.16
CA ASP A 5 -2.98 1.86 1.31
C ASP A 5 -3.08 2.53 -0.07
N ASN A 6 -4.28 2.68 -0.64
CA ASN A 6 -4.48 3.31 -1.95
C ASN A 6 -3.80 4.67 -2.05
N VAL A 7 -3.81 5.47 -0.98
CA VAL A 7 -3.16 6.79 -0.95
C VAL A 7 -1.65 6.69 -1.22
N LEU A 8 -1.03 5.57 -0.85
CA LEU A 8 0.41 5.36 -0.95
C LEU A 8 0.87 4.97 -2.35
N PHE A 9 0.07 4.25 -3.13
CA PHE A 9 0.48 3.70 -4.43
C PHE A 9 -0.35 4.15 -5.63
N GLU A 10 -1.53 4.76 -5.43
CA GLU A 10 -2.42 5.15 -6.52
C GLU A 10 -1.69 6.07 -7.51
N GLY A 11 -1.76 5.73 -8.81
CA GLY A 11 -1.11 6.48 -9.88
C GLY A 11 -1.83 7.79 -10.25
N GLY A 12 -1.40 8.41 -11.35
CA GLY A 12 -2.01 9.64 -11.87
C GLY A 12 -1.95 10.78 -10.85
N LYS A 13 -3.11 11.36 -10.52
CA LYS A 13 -3.21 12.45 -9.52
C LYS A 13 -2.73 12.03 -8.13
N GLY A 14 -2.79 10.74 -7.79
CA GLY A 14 -2.26 10.23 -6.52
C GLY A 14 -0.76 10.48 -6.39
N THR A 15 -0.01 10.25 -7.47
CA THR A 15 1.43 10.55 -7.54
C THR A 15 1.71 12.04 -7.37
N ASP A 16 0.95 12.90 -8.03
CA ASP A 16 1.12 14.36 -7.92
C ASP A 16 0.84 14.85 -6.50
N ILE A 17 -0.20 14.33 -5.84
CA ILE A 17 -0.53 14.67 -4.45
C ILE A 17 0.57 14.19 -3.49
N ARG A 18 1.12 12.99 -3.68
CA ARG A 18 2.24 12.49 -2.85
C ARG A 18 3.50 13.34 -3.02
N ARG A 19 3.80 13.77 -4.25
CA ARG A 19 4.89 14.72 -4.52
C ARG A 19 4.66 16.04 -3.82
N ASP A 20 3.46 16.62 -3.95
CA ASP A 20 3.10 17.89 -3.32
C ASP A 20 3.15 17.80 -1.79
N LEU A 21 2.73 16.67 -1.21
CA LEU A 21 2.87 16.37 0.21
C LEU A 21 4.35 16.40 0.62
N MET A 22 5.21 15.67 -0.08
CA MET A 22 6.65 15.61 0.25
C MET A 22 7.39 16.92 -0.03
N ASP A 23 6.88 17.76 -0.94
CA ASP A 23 7.42 19.07 -1.22
C ASP A 23 7.07 20.09 -0.13
N LYS A 24 5.80 20.16 0.27
CA LYS A 24 5.28 21.17 1.21
C LYS A 24 5.32 20.74 2.66
N CYS A 25 5.50 19.45 2.93
CA CYS A 25 5.58 18.89 4.27
C CYS A 25 6.81 18.00 4.41
N HIS A 26 7.38 17.98 5.59
CA HIS A 26 8.39 17.01 6.00
C HIS A 26 7.68 15.75 6.49
N LEU A 27 7.48 14.77 5.58
CA LEU A 27 6.97 13.45 5.91
C LEU A 27 8.09 12.63 6.51
N HIS A 28 8.09 12.50 7.84
CA HIS A 28 9.20 11.86 8.56
C HIS A 28 8.90 10.42 8.96
N THR A 29 7.62 10.01 9.05
CA THR A 29 7.28 8.65 9.52
C THR A 29 6.00 8.11 8.91
N ILE A 30 6.01 6.82 8.57
CA ILE A 30 4.87 6.02 8.14
C ILE A 30 4.77 4.79 9.05
N LEU A 31 3.62 4.61 9.69
CA LEU A 31 3.29 3.39 10.44
C LEU A 31 2.32 2.55 9.62
N ARG A 32 2.71 1.36 9.19
CA ARG A 32 1.81 0.40 8.53
C ARG A 32 1.05 -0.35 9.62
N LEU A 33 -0.27 -0.17 9.68
CA LEU A 33 -1.08 -0.76 10.74
C LEU A 33 -1.43 -2.23 10.42
N PRO A 34 -1.62 -3.06 11.46
CA PRO A 34 -2.14 -4.41 11.29
C PRO A 34 -3.57 -4.42 10.76
N THR A 35 -3.97 -5.56 10.19
CA THR A 35 -5.34 -5.80 9.74
C THR A 35 -6.24 -6.20 10.92
N GLY A 36 -7.56 -6.10 10.75
CA GLY A 36 -8.53 -6.55 11.75
C GLY A 36 -8.73 -5.61 12.96
N ILE A 37 -8.06 -4.46 12.99
CA ILE A 37 -8.18 -3.46 14.06
C ILE A 37 -9.32 -2.44 13.83
N PHE A 38 -9.79 -2.31 12.59
CA PHE A 38 -10.95 -1.48 12.23
C PHE A 38 -12.21 -2.34 12.04
N TYR A 39 -13.38 -1.71 12.15
CA TYR A 39 -14.66 -2.39 11.95
C TYR A 39 -14.80 -2.98 10.53
N ALA A 40 -14.23 -2.31 9.53
CA ALA A 40 -14.19 -2.80 8.15
C ALA A 40 -13.08 -3.85 7.99
N GLN A 41 -13.49 -5.09 7.74
CA GLN A 41 -12.57 -6.20 7.46
C GLN A 41 -11.82 -5.98 6.14
N GLY A 42 -10.55 -6.37 6.09
CA GLY A 42 -9.71 -6.32 4.88
C GLY A 42 -9.09 -4.97 4.52
N VAL A 43 -9.46 -3.88 5.20
CA VAL A 43 -8.87 -2.56 4.91
C VAL A 43 -7.45 -2.47 5.48
N LYS A 44 -6.46 -2.34 4.60
CA LYS A 44 -5.07 -2.03 4.96
C LYS A 44 -4.91 -0.52 5.15
N THR A 45 -4.39 -0.11 6.30
CA THR A 45 -4.29 1.30 6.68
C THR A 45 -2.91 1.66 7.20
N ASN A 46 -2.59 2.96 7.14
CA ASN A 46 -1.32 3.52 7.56
C ASN A 46 -1.55 4.81 8.34
N VAL A 47 -0.59 5.19 9.17
CA VAL A 47 -0.54 6.51 9.80
C VAL A 47 0.64 7.29 9.23
N LEU A 48 0.35 8.42 8.59
CA LEU A 48 1.37 9.36 8.11
C LEU A 48 1.63 10.43 9.17
N PHE A 49 2.89 10.66 9.49
CA PHE A 49 3.35 11.70 10.39
C PHE A 49 4.23 12.69 9.61
N PHE A 50 3.81 13.95 9.61
CA PHE A 50 4.50 14.99 8.86
C PHE A 50 4.33 16.36 9.52
N THR A 51 5.29 17.24 9.26
CA THR A 51 5.25 18.65 9.66
C THR A 51 5.06 19.52 8.42
N LYS A 52 4.25 20.59 8.49
CA LYS A 52 4.14 21.56 7.39
C LYS A 52 5.42 22.39 7.29
N GLY A 53 5.99 22.50 6.09
CA GLY A 53 7.33 23.03 5.91
C GLY A 53 8.36 22.13 6.59
N THR A 54 9.38 22.76 7.17
CA THR A 54 10.31 22.12 8.13
C THR A 54 10.31 22.90 9.44
N VAL A 55 10.81 22.31 10.53
CA VAL A 55 10.97 23.04 11.80
C VAL A 55 11.88 24.26 11.63
N ALA A 56 12.91 24.16 10.79
CA ALA A 56 13.82 25.26 10.48
C ALA A 56 13.18 26.34 9.59
N ASN A 57 12.29 25.94 8.66
CA ASN A 57 11.57 26.86 7.78
C ASN A 57 10.10 26.43 7.60
N PRO A 58 9.17 26.93 8.44
CA PRO A 58 7.75 26.58 8.38
C PRO A 58 7.03 27.00 7.10
N HIS A 59 7.64 27.90 6.31
CA HIS A 59 7.10 28.41 5.04
C HIS A 59 7.85 27.83 3.82
N GLN A 60 8.61 26.75 4.02
CA GLN A 60 9.25 26.05 2.91
C GLN A 60 8.19 25.38 2.03
N ASP A 61 8.22 25.70 0.73
CA ASP A 61 7.21 25.23 -0.23
C ASP A 61 7.62 23.97 -1.00
N LYS A 62 8.92 23.61 -0.98
CA LYS A 62 9.47 22.46 -1.75
C LYS A 62 10.61 21.78 -1.01
N ASN A 63 10.86 20.51 -1.35
CA ASN A 63 11.95 19.70 -0.78
C ASN A 63 11.93 19.67 0.76
N CYS A 64 10.76 19.62 1.38
CA CYS A 64 10.67 19.50 2.83
C CYS A 64 11.05 18.09 3.30
N THR A 65 10.63 17.04 2.58
CA THR A 65 10.93 15.64 2.90
C THR A 65 12.31 15.21 2.39
N ASP A 66 13.15 14.72 3.29
CA ASP A 66 14.50 14.23 3.01
C ASP A 66 14.63 12.71 3.21
N ASP A 67 14.24 12.21 4.38
CA ASP A 67 14.22 10.80 4.73
C ASP A 67 12.84 10.42 5.31
N VAL A 68 12.34 9.24 4.95
CA VAL A 68 11.09 8.69 5.48
C VAL A 68 11.40 7.42 6.27
N TRP A 69 10.98 7.39 7.54
CA TRP A 69 11.02 6.18 8.33
C TRP A 69 9.73 5.38 8.17
N VAL A 70 9.85 4.06 8.03
CA VAL A 70 8.71 3.15 7.91
C VAL A 70 8.77 2.13 9.03
N TYR A 71 7.66 1.98 9.75
CA TYR A 71 7.47 0.92 10.73
C TYR A 71 6.45 -0.10 10.21
N ASP A 72 6.85 -1.36 10.06
CA ASP A 72 5.96 -2.46 9.68
C ASP A 72 5.35 -3.13 10.93
N LEU A 73 4.15 -2.65 11.34
CA LEU A 73 3.31 -3.29 12.35
C LEU A 73 2.21 -4.13 11.69
N ARG A 74 2.42 -4.63 10.47
CA ARG A 74 1.40 -5.36 9.72
C ARG A 74 1.81 -6.79 9.43
N THR A 75 2.98 -6.96 8.81
CA THR A 75 3.44 -8.25 8.29
C THR A 75 3.72 -9.21 9.45
N ASN A 76 3.24 -10.46 9.35
CA ASN A 76 3.41 -11.50 10.37
C ASN A 76 2.87 -11.11 11.76
N MET A 77 1.90 -10.20 11.82
CA MET A 77 1.17 -9.89 13.05
C MET A 77 -0.02 -10.83 13.24
N PRO A 78 -0.43 -11.12 14.50
CA PRO A 78 -1.59 -11.95 14.74
C PRO A 78 -2.86 -11.33 14.17
N SER A 79 -3.82 -12.16 13.75
CA SER A 79 -5.13 -11.66 13.32
C SER A 79 -5.88 -11.03 14.49
N PHE A 80 -6.00 -9.70 14.47
CA PHE A 80 -6.71 -8.97 15.51
C PHE A 80 -8.24 -9.07 15.35
N GLY A 81 -8.94 -8.98 16.47
CA GLY A 81 -10.40 -9.01 16.53
C GLY A 81 -10.91 -9.20 17.95
N LYS A 82 -12.14 -9.70 18.11
CA LYS A 82 -12.76 -9.89 19.43
C LYS A 82 -11.99 -10.84 20.36
N ARG A 83 -11.31 -11.84 19.80
CA ARG A 83 -10.56 -12.86 20.56
C ARG A 83 -9.10 -12.47 20.80
N THR A 84 -8.54 -11.65 19.92
CA THR A 84 -7.16 -11.16 19.97
C THR A 84 -7.22 -9.63 19.92
N PRO A 85 -7.39 -8.95 21.06
CA PRO A 85 -7.58 -7.50 21.08
C PRO A 85 -6.29 -6.77 20.70
N PHE A 86 -6.41 -5.71 19.91
CA PHE A 86 -5.33 -4.77 19.68
C PHE A 86 -5.22 -3.79 20.86
N THR A 87 -4.08 -3.80 21.53
CA THR A 87 -3.81 -3.02 22.74
C THR A 87 -2.61 -2.10 22.57
N GLU A 88 -2.48 -1.10 23.45
CA GLU A 88 -1.36 -0.15 23.49
C GLU A 88 0.03 -0.82 23.50
N GLN A 89 0.15 -1.99 24.14
CA GLN A 89 1.40 -2.75 24.17
C GLN A 89 1.96 -3.06 22.77
N HIS A 90 1.12 -3.19 21.75
CA HIS A 90 1.59 -3.42 20.38
C HIS A 90 2.20 -2.16 19.74
N LEU A 91 1.87 -0.97 20.24
CA LEU A 91 2.37 0.31 19.75
C LEU A 91 3.64 0.77 20.48
N GLN A 92 3.91 0.25 21.69
CA GLN A 92 5.07 0.66 22.49
C GLN A 92 6.43 0.53 21.78
N PRO A 93 6.72 -0.57 21.03
CA PRO A 93 7.98 -0.65 20.29
C PRO A 93 8.10 0.44 19.22
N PHE A 94 7.01 0.74 18.51
CA PHE A 94 6.96 1.83 17.53
C PHE A 94 7.19 3.20 18.20
N GLU A 95 6.50 3.50 19.30
CA GLU A 95 6.65 4.77 20.02
C GLU A 95 8.09 4.96 20.52
N THR A 96 8.73 3.89 20.97
CA THR A 96 10.13 3.89 21.41
C THR A 96 11.08 4.32 20.29
N VAL A 97 10.94 3.74 19.09
CA VAL A 97 11.78 4.09 17.94
C VAL A 97 11.35 5.38 17.24
N TYR A 98 10.10 5.81 17.43
CA TYR A 98 9.61 7.12 16.98
C TYR A 98 10.32 8.27 17.70
N GLY A 99 10.50 8.13 19.03
CA GLY A 99 11.16 9.12 19.88
C GLY A 99 10.21 10.14 20.51
N GLU A 100 10.73 11.01 21.37
CA GLU A 100 9.89 11.95 22.15
C GLU A 100 9.53 13.23 21.39
N ASP A 101 10.32 13.58 20.37
CA ASP A 101 10.11 14.81 19.60
C ASP A 101 8.86 14.67 18.70
N PRO A 102 7.87 15.56 18.84
CA PRO A 102 6.61 15.46 18.09
C PRO A 102 6.78 15.70 16.59
N HIS A 103 7.88 16.34 16.17
CA HIS A 103 8.23 16.57 14.77
C HIS A 103 9.13 15.47 14.19
N GLY A 104 9.38 14.40 14.96
CA GLY A 104 10.17 13.27 14.54
C GLY A 104 11.68 13.56 14.41
N LEU A 105 12.17 14.59 15.10
CA LEU A 105 13.58 15.00 15.09
C LEU A 105 14.45 14.35 16.17
N SER A 106 13.87 13.45 16.96
CA SER A 106 14.66 12.63 17.89
C SER A 106 15.71 11.80 17.13
N PRO A 107 16.88 11.52 17.73
CA PRO A 107 17.84 10.60 17.14
C PRO A 107 17.21 9.24 16.88
N ARG A 108 17.39 8.73 15.66
CA ARG A 108 16.81 7.46 15.20
C ARG A 108 17.87 6.61 14.51
N ALA A 109 17.79 5.30 14.70
CA ALA A 109 18.59 4.30 14.01
C ALA A 109 17.67 3.19 13.51
N GLU A 110 18.02 2.56 12.39
CA GLU A 110 17.32 1.34 11.96
C GLU A 110 17.57 0.21 12.95
N GLY A 111 16.65 -0.77 12.98
CA GLY A 111 16.75 -1.94 13.84
C GLY A 111 15.68 -1.95 14.93
N GLU A 112 14.63 -2.73 14.68
CA GLU A 112 13.59 -3.05 15.64
C GLU A 112 13.03 -4.43 15.27
N TRP A 113 13.02 -5.39 16.21
CA TRP A 113 12.71 -6.79 15.90
C TRP A 113 11.59 -7.39 16.75
N SER A 114 10.67 -6.56 17.26
CA SER A 114 9.48 -7.04 17.98
C SER A 114 8.60 -7.94 17.11
N PHE A 115 7.75 -8.73 17.76
CA PHE A 115 6.78 -9.61 17.09
C PHE A 115 7.45 -10.60 16.12
N ASN A 116 8.50 -11.26 16.60
CA ASN A 116 9.25 -12.30 15.88
C ASN A 116 9.77 -11.85 14.51
N ALA A 117 10.23 -10.60 14.42
CA ALA A 117 10.69 -10.05 13.15
C ALA A 117 11.87 -10.84 12.57
N GLU A 118 12.77 -11.35 13.42
CA GLU A 118 13.91 -12.20 13.01
C GLU A 118 13.48 -13.52 12.35
N GLU A 119 12.27 -14.00 12.61
CA GLU A 119 11.68 -15.20 12.00
C GLU A 119 10.83 -14.88 10.76
N SER A 120 10.76 -13.60 10.37
CA SER A 120 10.02 -13.17 9.18
C SER A 120 10.82 -13.46 7.93
N GLU A 121 10.13 -13.93 6.90
CA GLU A 121 10.74 -14.07 5.58
C GLU A 121 10.95 -12.70 4.96
N VAL A 122 12.10 -12.53 4.32
CA VAL A 122 12.53 -11.29 3.67
C VAL A 122 12.17 -11.37 2.18
N ALA A 123 11.59 -10.31 1.63
CA ALA A 123 11.31 -10.23 0.20
C ALA A 123 12.58 -9.92 -0.60
N ASP A 124 12.75 -10.54 -1.78
CA ASP A 124 13.79 -10.14 -2.73
C ASP A 124 13.30 -8.93 -3.53
N SER A 125 13.60 -7.73 -3.05
CA SER A 125 13.08 -6.47 -3.58
C SER A 125 14.07 -5.30 -3.48
N GLU A 126 13.78 -4.18 -4.15
CA GLU A 126 14.61 -2.97 -4.13
C GLU A 126 14.91 -2.47 -2.71
N GLU A 127 13.97 -2.65 -1.77
CA GLU A 127 14.12 -2.30 -0.36
C GLU A 127 15.27 -3.05 0.31
N ASN A 128 15.54 -4.30 -0.09
CA ASN A 128 16.51 -5.18 0.56
C ASN A 128 17.84 -5.30 -0.19
N LYS A 129 17.97 -4.73 -1.39
CA LYS A 129 19.18 -4.89 -2.24
C LYS A 129 20.52 -4.60 -1.55
N ASN A 130 20.54 -3.67 -0.58
CA ASN A 130 21.75 -3.27 0.14
C ASN A 130 21.65 -3.51 1.65
N ALA A 131 20.62 -4.20 2.13
CA ALA A 131 20.47 -4.53 3.54
C ALA A 131 21.21 -5.82 3.86
N ASP A 132 21.90 -5.88 5.00
CA ASP A 132 22.39 -7.15 5.52
C ASP A 132 21.23 -8.03 6.01
N GLN A 133 21.50 -9.33 6.21
CA GLN A 133 20.48 -10.31 6.58
C GLN A 133 19.73 -9.94 7.86
N HIS A 134 20.41 -9.36 8.86
CA HIS A 134 19.78 -8.99 10.12
C HIS A 134 18.94 -7.71 9.96
N GLN A 135 19.49 -6.69 9.30
CA GLN A 135 18.76 -5.44 9.04
C GLN A 135 17.53 -5.65 8.15
N ALA A 136 17.58 -6.58 7.20
CA ALA A 136 16.45 -6.88 6.32
C ALA A 136 15.24 -7.47 7.07
N THR A 137 15.43 -8.01 8.28
CA THR A 137 14.33 -8.49 9.15
C THR A 137 13.79 -7.41 10.09
N SER A 138 14.42 -6.24 10.17
CA SER A 138 13.96 -5.14 11.04
C SER A 138 12.58 -4.63 10.58
N ARG A 139 11.69 -4.34 11.54
CA ARG A 139 10.42 -3.63 11.30
C ARG A 139 10.58 -2.13 11.18
N TRP A 140 11.73 -1.57 11.56
CA TRP A 140 12.01 -0.14 11.52
C TRP A 140 13.16 0.18 10.58
N ARG A 141 12.86 0.86 9.47
CA ARG A 141 13.82 1.16 8.39
C ARG A 141 13.63 2.56 7.82
N LYS A 142 14.70 3.09 7.22
CA LYS A 142 14.74 4.44 6.66
C LYS A 142 14.97 4.39 5.15
N PHE A 143 14.24 5.24 4.43
CA PHE A 143 14.34 5.36 2.98
C PHE A 143 14.50 6.83 2.58
N SER A 144 15.49 7.12 1.74
CA SER A 144 15.73 8.49 1.29
C SER A 144 14.69 8.93 0.27
N ARG A 145 14.41 10.24 0.24
CA ARG A 145 13.51 10.85 -0.74
C ARG A 145 13.91 10.53 -2.18
N GLU A 146 15.22 10.45 -2.45
CA GLU A 146 15.73 10.13 -3.78
C GLU A 146 15.53 8.66 -4.15
N TRP A 147 15.71 7.72 -3.21
CA TRP A 147 15.37 6.32 -3.42
C TRP A 147 13.86 6.16 -3.67
N ILE A 148 13.01 6.85 -2.89
CA ILE A 148 11.55 6.85 -3.10
C ILE A 148 11.20 7.38 -4.51
N ARG A 149 11.89 8.41 -4.98
CA ARG A 149 11.70 8.95 -6.33
C ARG A 149 12.08 7.95 -7.41
N THR A 150 13.23 7.29 -7.26
CA THR A 150 13.87 6.51 -8.33
C THR A 150 13.43 5.06 -8.33
N ALA A 151 13.58 4.35 -7.21
CA ALA A 151 13.23 2.95 -7.08
C ALA A 151 11.70 2.73 -6.97
N LYS A 152 11.00 3.67 -6.33
CA LYS A 152 9.55 3.58 -6.09
C LYS A 152 8.69 4.48 -6.95
N SER A 153 9.28 5.30 -7.84
CA SER A 153 8.52 6.22 -8.69
C SER A 153 7.56 7.12 -7.90
N ASP A 154 7.99 7.61 -6.74
CA ASP A 154 7.19 8.38 -5.77
C ASP A 154 5.99 7.62 -5.16
N SER A 155 6.00 6.29 -5.18
CA SER A 155 5.13 5.46 -4.33
C SER A 155 5.63 5.42 -2.89
N LEU A 156 4.70 5.54 -1.94
CA LEU A 156 4.96 5.37 -0.50
C LEU A 156 4.63 3.96 -0.01
N ASP A 157 4.18 3.06 -0.90
CA ASP A 157 3.97 1.65 -0.56
C ASP A 157 5.32 0.91 -0.54
N ILE A 158 5.98 1.04 0.60
CA ILE A 158 7.31 0.49 0.90
C ILE A 158 7.11 -0.72 1.81
N SER A 159 7.60 -1.88 1.37
CA SER A 159 7.44 -3.16 2.06
C SER A 159 8.62 -4.05 1.74
N TRP A 160 9.19 -4.71 2.75
CA TRP A 160 10.40 -5.52 2.59
C TRP A 160 10.34 -6.89 3.29
N LEU A 161 9.27 -7.14 4.03
CA LEU A 161 8.97 -8.43 4.64
C LEU A 161 7.90 -9.16 3.82
N LYS A 162 8.00 -10.48 3.75
CA LYS A 162 6.96 -11.37 3.21
C LYS A 162 5.97 -11.75 4.30
N ASP A 163 4.69 -11.72 3.95
CA ASP A 163 3.60 -12.10 4.83
C ASP A 163 3.35 -13.61 4.69
N LYS A 164 3.47 -14.36 5.79
CA LYS A 164 3.23 -15.82 5.82
C LYS A 164 1.79 -16.20 5.48
N ASP A 165 0.85 -15.27 5.71
CA ASP A 165 -0.58 -15.46 5.44
C ASP A 165 -1.03 -14.81 4.12
N SER A 166 -0.15 -14.14 3.38
CA SER A 166 -0.48 -13.84 1.98
C SER A 166 -0.59 -15.18 1.26
N ILE A 167 -1.74 -15.44 0.63
CA ILE A 167 -1.81 -16.50 -0.38
C ILE A 167 -0.61 -16.24 -1.28
N ASP A 168 0.32 -17.19 -1.29
CA ASP A 168 1.58 -17.02 -2.01
C ASP A 168 1.21 -16.53 -3.41
N ALA A 169 1.73 -15.38 -3.82
CA ALA A 169 1.46 -14.90 -5.18
C ALA A 169 1.91 -15.95 -6.19
N ASP A 170 2.90 -16.77 -5.81
CA ASP A 170 3.42 -17.94 -6.52
C ASP A 170 2.44 -19.15 -6.53
N SER A 171 1.41 -19.13 -5.68
CA SER A 171 0.31 -20.12 -5.64
C SER A 171 -0.97 -19.63 -6.33
N LEU A 172 -1.05 -18.34 -6.66
CA LEU A 172 -2.11 -17.81 -7.50
C LEU A 172 -1.71 -18.00 -8.98
N PRO A 173 -2.68 -18.23 -9.88
CA PRO A 173 -2.40 -18.08 -11.30
C PRO A 173 -1.86 -16.68 -11.57
N GLU A 174 -0.99 -16.56 -12.57
CA GLU A 174 -0.45 -15.26 -12.99
C GLU A 174 -1.58 -14.23 -13.20
N PRO A 175 -1.34 -12.92 -12.94
CA PRO A 175 -2.39 -11.90 -12.99
C PRO A 175 -3.15 -11.85 -14.33
N ASP A 176 -2.49 -12.19 -15.43
CA ASP A 176 -3.10 -12.30 -16.76
C ASP A 176 -4.05 -13.49 -16.87
N VAL A 177 -3.76 -14.62 -16.22
CA VAL A 177 -4.65 -15.78 -16.14
C VAL A 177 -5.92 -15.44 -15.36
N LEU A 178 -5.77 -14.81 -14.19
CA LEU A 178 -6.92 -14.36 -13.39
C LEU A 178 -7.75 -13.30 -14.13
N ALA A 179 -7.09 -12.37 -14.83
CA ALA A 179 -7.77 -11.38 -15.66
C ALA A 179 -8.53 -12.04 -16.82
N ALA A 180 -7.95 -13.06 -17.45
CA ALA A 180 -8.59 -13.80 -18.52
C ALA A 180 -9.82 -14.59 -18.02
N GLU A 181 -9.72 -15.23 -16.85
CA GLU A 181 -10.85 -15.92 -16.21
C GLU A 181 -11.97 -14.94 -15.87
N ALA A 182 -11.65 -13.82 -15.22
CA ALA A 182 -12.63 -12.78 -14.90
C ALA A 182 -13.27 -12.17 -16.16
N MET A 183 -12.49 -11.98 -17.23
CA MET A 183 -13.02 -11.52 -18.51
C MET A 183 -14.01 -12.53 -19.10
N GLY A 184 -13.71 -13.82 -19.02
CA GLY A 184 -14.61 -14.89 -19.46
C GLY A 184 -15.94 -14.87 -18.71
N GLU A 185 -15.91 -14.74 -17.39
CA GLU A 185 -17.13 -14.64 -16.56
C GLU A 185 -17.95 -13.38 -16.89
N LEU A 186 -17.30 -12.23 -17.06
CA LEU A 186 -17.97 -10.99 -17.44
C LEU A 186 -18.63 -11.09 -18.82
N VAL A 187 -17.96 -11.69 -19.80
CA VAL A 187 -18.51 -11.90 -21.15
C VAL A 187 -19.73 -12.82 -21.09
N GLN A 188 -19.69 -13.88 -20.27
CA GLN A 188 -20.84 -14.75 -20.08
C GLN A 188 -22.02 -13.99 -19.46
N ALA A 189 -21.79 -13.25 -18.38
CA ALA A 189 -22.83 -12.48 -17.71
C ALA A 189 -23.46 -11.42 -18.63
N LEU A 190 -22.65 -10.76 -19.47
CA LEU A 190 -23.14 -9.82 -20.49
C LEU A 190 -23.99 -10.52 -21.55
N GLY A 191 -23.64 -11.74 -21.96
CA GLY A 191 -24.44 -12.55 -22.89
C GLY A 191 -25.80 -12.97 -22.31
N GLU A 192 -25.85 -13.31 -21.02
CA GLU A 192 -27.11 -13.59 -20.31
C GLU A 192 -28.01 -12.34 -20.22
N LEU A 193 -27.40 -11.17 -19.99
CA LEU A 193 -28.12 -9.89 -19.98
C LEU A 193 -28.70 -9.52 -21.35
N ASP A 194 -27.95 -9.77 -22.44
CA ASP A 194 -28.42 -9.59 -23.83
C ASP A 194 -29.64 -10.47 -24.13
N ALA A 195 -29.59 -11.75 -23.74
CA ALA A 195 -30.70 -12.68 -23.91
C ALA A 195 -31.96 -12.19 -23.17
N LEU A 196 -31.80 -11.71 -21.94
CA LEU A 196 -32.90 -11.17 -21.12
C LEU A 196 -33.49 -9.89 -21.72
N MET A 197 -32.68 -8.97 -22.24
CA MET A 197 -33.17 -7.77 -22.92
C MET A 197 -34.00 -8.12 -24.16
N ARG A 198 -33.59 -9.13 -24.93
CA ARG A 198 -34.32 -9.59 -26.11
C ARG A 198 -35.66 -10.23 -25.74
N GLU A 199 -35.71 -11.02 -24.65
CA GLU A 199 -36.98 -11.57 -24.14
C GLU A 199 -37.96 -10.49 -23.68
N LEU A 200 -37.46 -9.38 -23.14
CA LEU A 200 -38.27 -8.23 -22.71
C LEU A 200 -38.72 -7.31 -23.86
N GLY A 201 -38.31 -7.58 -25.10
CA GLY A 201 -38.65 -6.76 -26.27
C GLY A 201 -37.74 -5.55 -26.48
N ALA A 202 -36.61 -5.47 -25.78
CA ALA A 202 -35.59 -4.42 -25.87
C ALA A 202 -34.46 -4.80 -26.86
N GLY A 203 -34.80 -5.38 -28.01
CA GLY A 203 -33.82 -5.90 -28.98
C GLY A 203 -32.91 -4.81 -29.57
N ASP A 204 -33.49 -3.66 -29.93
CA ASP A 204 -32.74 -2.53 -30.50
C ASP A 204 -31.74 -1.92 -29.49
N GLU A 205 -32.10 -1.93 -28.20
CA GLU A 205 -31.25 -1.46 -27.10
C GLU A 205 -30.12 -2.45 -26.80
N ALA A 206 -30.41 -3.75 -26.90
CA ALA A 206 -29.42 -4.82 -26.77
C ALA A 206 -28.36 -4.73 -27.89
N ASP A 207 -28.79 -4.52 -29.14
CA ASP A 207 -27.88 -4.38 -30.27
C ASP A 207 -27.02 -3.11 -30.16
N ALA A 208 -27.58 -1.99 -29.67
CA ALA A 208 -26.81 -0.77 -29.40
C ALA A 208 -25.76 -0.95 -28.29
N GLN A 209 -26.12 -1.65 -27.20
CA GLN A 209 -25.15 -1.97 -26.14
C GLN A 209 -24.05 -2.92 -26.62
N ARG A 210 -24.39 -3.91 -27.43
CA ARG A 210 -23.42 -4.83 -28.02
C ARG A 210 -22.42 -4.10 -28.91
N GLN A 211 -22.88 -3.15 -29.72
CA GLN A 211 -22.02 -2.35 -30.59
C GLN A 211 -21.06 -1.46 -29.75
N LEU A 212 -21.55 -0.87 -28.66
CA LEU A 212 -20.71 -0.11 -27.72
C LEU A 212 -19.68 -0.99 -27.01
N LEU A 213 -20.05 -2.22 -26.64
CA LEU A 213 -19.12 -3.21 -26.07
C LEU A 213 -18.05 -3.62 -27.10
N GLU A 214 -18.44 -3.90 -28.34
CA GLU A 214 -17.49 -4.22 -29.42
C GLU A 214 -16.52 -3.06 -29.71
N GLU A 215 -16.98 -1.81 -29.63
CA GLU A 215 -16.13 -0.62 -29.75
C GLU A 215 -15.20 -0.43 -28.55
N ALA A 216 -15.67 -0.71 -27.33
CA ALA A 216 -14.88 -0.58 -26.09
C ALA A 216 -13.81 -1.68 -25.94
N PHE A 217 -14.11 -2.91 -26.36
CA PHE A 217 -13.22 -4.08 -26.22
C PHE A 217 -12.45 -4.43 -27.49
N GLY A 218 -12.91 -4.01 -28.68
CA GLY A 218 -12.30 -4.32 -29.98
C GLY A 218 -11.02 -3.54 -30.32
N GLY A 219 -10.56 -2.66 -29.44
CA GLY A 219 -9.31 -1.90 -29.59
C GLY A 219 -8.03 -2.68 -29.25
N VAL A 220 -8.13 -3.83 -28.59
CA VAL A 220 -6.98 -4.67 -28.26
C VAL A 220 -6.74 -5.66 -29.40
N LYS A 221 -6.02 -5.21 -30.43
CA LYS A 221 -5.45 -6.14 -31.41
C LYS A 221 -4.20 -6.78 -30.80
N ALA A 222 -4.14 -8.11 -30.89
CA ALA A 222 -2.98 -8.94 -30.58
C ALA A 222 -1.69 -8.48 -31.27
#